data_AF-A0A5J4UP67-F1
#
_entry.id   AF-A0A5J4UP67-F1
#
_cell.length_a   1.000
_cell.length_b   1.000
_cell.length_c   1.000
_cell.angle_alpha   90.00
_cell.angle_beta   90.00
_cell.angle_gamma   90.00
#
_symmetry.space_group_name_H-M   'P 1'
#
loop_
_entity.id
_entity.type
_entity.pdbx_description
1 polymer ?
#
loop_
_entity_poly.entity_id
_entity_poly.type
_entity_poly.pdbx_seq_one_letter_code
_entity_poly.pdbx_strand_id
1 'polypeptide(L)'
;MENQNYNGVSNQHISISYPNQRCTVKNCTFSNCYATGNGGALNVMMSNQAPGYMSNCNFTNCTSTANGGGIWLAVGTATVFTMEGLLKFKDCRGGTGGAFYASIGSENSKLIINQMQIQDCSSSNIGGGMYLQSKLQAIVNIEQLTFKNCSSQSSGGGGAYIISESKGYITINQTTAEDCVCSKGNGGGIFVSIDFGASSQFKMINISVLRCKAQSDASNDIPPTGYGGGIFLTGYGDYNSLSKMLDFRKMKFNGNTANKSGQTMYVAISKVVEWCKDGTAGEYVKGNYSDGISNQNELQGIPVDSTTFFSQSSTQISSIQKYLEEFNHLIQ
;
A
#
# COMPACT_ATOMS: atom_id res chain seq x y z
N MET A 1 -24.85 -7.20 11.40
CA MET A 1 -24.47 -8.58 11.05
C MET A 1 -23.57 -9.10 12.15
N GLU A 2 -24.02 -10.08 12.95
CA GLU A 2 -23.25 -10.54 14.12
C GLU A 2 -23.32 -12.05 14.29
N ASN A 3 -22.18 -12.69 14.52
CA ASN A 3 -22.05 -14.13 14.76
C ASN A 3 -22.66 -14.99 13.64
N GLN A 4 -22.43 -14.61 12.38
CA GLN A 4 -23.01 -15.27 11.20
C GLN A 4 -21.94 -15.83 10.27
N ASN A 5 -22.30 -16.91 9.57
CA ASN A 5 -21.49 -17.50 8.49
C ASN A 5 -22.22 -17.31 7.16
N TYR A 6 -21.58 -16.61 6.22
CA TYR A 6 -22.04 -16.40 4.86
C TYR A 6 -21.19 -17.26 3.93
N ASN A 7 -21.76 -18.34 3.38
CA ASN A 7 -21.07 -19.23 2.46
C ASN A 7 -21.76 -19.24 1.10
N GLY A 8 -21.01 -18.93 0.03
CA GLY A 8 -21.55 -18.90 -1.34
C GLY A 8 -22.57 -17.78 -1.58
N VAL A 9 -22.70 -16.85 -0.64
CA VAL A 9 -23.62 -15.71 -0.74
C VAL A 9 -22.93 -14.62 -1.56
N SER A 10 -23.66 -14.02 -2.50
CA SER A 10 -23.22 -12.81 -3.20
C SER A 10 -22.99 -11.67 -2.20
N ASN A 11 -22.31 -10.64 -2.67
CA ASN A 11 -21.94 -9.50 -1.86
C ASN A 11 -23.11 -8.84 -1.14
N GLN A 12 -22.90 -8.52 0.14
CA GLN A 12 -23.85 -7.73 0.93
C GLN A 12 -23.55 -6.25 0.69
N HIS A 13 -24.51 -5.56 0.10
CA HIS A 13 -24.42 -4.13 -0.18
C HIS A 13 -24.91 -3.31 1.01
N ILE A 14 -24.01 -2.53 1.60
CA ILE A 14 -24.29 -1.65 2.75
C ILE A 14 -24.05 -0.22 2.29
N SER A 15 -25.12 0.55 2.15
CA SER A 15 -25.05 1.98 1.84
C SER A 15 -25.75 2.77 2.94
N ILE A 16 -24.97 3.51 3.74
CA ILE A 16 -25.49 4.36 4.82
C ILE A 16 -24.98 5.80 4.68
N SER A 17 -25.86 6.76 4.86
CA SER A 17 -25.58 8.17 4.54
C SER A 17 -26.27 9.15 5.47
N TYR A 18 -26.67 8.70 6.66
CA TYR A 18 -27.32 9.52 7.68
C TYR A 18 -26.73 9.26 9.07
N PRO A 19 -26.62 10.28 9.95
CA PRO A 19 -25.98 10.14 11.26
C PRO A 19 -26.65 9.13 12.20
N ASN A 20 -27.94 8.84 12.01
CA ASN A 20 -28.70 7.88 12.82
C ASN A 20 -28.54 6.43 12.36
N GLN A 21 -27.96 6.19 11.18
CA GLN A 21 -27.66 4.86 10.67
C GLN A 21 -26.33 4.37 11.21
N ARG A 22 -26.17 3.05 11.30
CA ARG A 22 -24.93 2.42 11.74
C ARG A 22 -24.67 1.13 10.99
N CYS A 23 -23.41 0.87 10.67
CA CYS A 23 -22.96 -0.43 10.18
C CYS A 23 -22.26 -1.18 11.32
N THR A 24 -22.65 -2.43 11.56
CA THR A 24 -21.99 -3.28 12.56
C THR A 24 -21.83 -4.69 12.00
N VAL A 25 -20.57 -5.14 11.88
CA VAL A 25 -20.21 -6.48 11.40
C VAL A 25 -19.25 -7.14 12.39
N LYS A 26 -19.73 -8.06 13.23
CA LYS A 26 -18.91 -8.67 14.30
C LYS A 26 -18.91 -10.19 14.21
N ASN A 27 -17.73 -10.79 14.42
CA ASN A 27 -17.58 -12.25 14.53
C ASN A 27 -18.21 -13.00 13.34
N CYS A 28 -18.09 -12.45 12.13
CA CYS A 28 -18.68 -13.02 10.93
C CYS A 28 -17.63 -13.74 10.09
N THR A 29 -18.01 -14.85 9.46
CA THR A 29 -17.19 -15.51 8.45
C THR A 29 -17.87 -15.37 7.09
N PHE A 30 -17.11 -14.93 6.10
CA PHE A 30 -17.50 -14.88 4.70
C PHE A 30 -16.64 -15.86 3.92
N SER A 31 -17.27 -16.78 3.20
CA SER A 31 -16.58 -17.86 2.50
C SER A 31 -17.19 -18.09 1.12
N ASN A 32 -16.33 -18.30 0.11
CA ASN A 32 -16.76 -18.58 -1.27
C ASN A 32 -17.72 -17.52 -1.85
N CYS A 33 -17.65 -16.28 -1.34
CA CYS A 33 -18.49 -15.19 -1.82
C CYS A 33 -17.98 -14.72 -3.19
N TYR A 34 -18.90 -14.41 -4.10
CA TYR A 34 -18.57 -13.99 -5.45
C TYR A 34 -19.44 -12.80 -5.86
N ALA A 35 -18.82 -11.81 -6.50
CA ALA A 35 -19.53 -10.73 -7.17
C ALA A 35 -18.84 -10.34 -8.48
N THR A 36 -19.64 -9.99 -9.49
CA THR A 36 -19.13 -9.35 -10.71
C THR A 36 -18.84 -7.85 -10.51
N GLY A 37 -19.40 -7.27 -9.45
CA GLY A 37 -19.16 -5.90 -9.03
C GLY A 37 -18.14 -5.80 -7.89
N ASN A 38 -18.13 -4.66 -7.22
CA ASN A 38 -17.25 -4.38 -6.09
C ASN A 38 -17.60 -5.21 -4.85
N GLY A 39 -16.57 -5.66 -4.13
CA GLY A 39 -16.71 -6.39 -2.88
C GLY A 39 -17.23 -7.80 -3.13
N GLY A 40 -16.41 -8.85 -3.09
CA GLY A 40 -16.93 -10.20 -3.30
C GLY A 40 -17.85 -10.64 -2.14
N ALA A 41 -17.51 -10.26 -0.91
CA ALA A 41 -18.34 -10.50 0.27
C ALA A 41 -19.09 -9.25 0.74
N LEU A 42 -18.41 -8.11 0.86
CA LEU A 42 -19.02 -6.87 1.35
C LEU A 42 -18.71 -5.70 0.42
N ASN A 43 -19.75 -4.96 0.05
CA ASN A 43 -19.66 -3.68 -0.63
C ASN A 43 -20.21 -2.60 0.30
N VAL A 44 -19.32 -1.81 0.90
CA VAL A 44 -19.64 -0.88 1.98
C VAL A 44 -19.37 0.55 1.54
N MET A 45 -20.43 1.37 1.55
CA MET A 45 -20.37 2.81 1.31
C MET A 45 -20.99 3.52 2.51
N MET A 46 -20.22 4.41 3.14
CA MET A 46 -20.67 5.15 4.32
C MET A 46 -20.32 6.64 4.19
N SER A 47 -21.24 7.53 4.57
CA SER A 47 -21.02 8.98 4.53
C SER A 47 -21.88 9.71 5.56
N ASN A 48 -21.68 11.03 5.68
CA ASN A 48 -22.48 11.94 6.49
C ASN A 48 -22.61 11.52 7.96
N GLN A 49 -21.45 11.34 8.62
CA GLN A 49 -21.34 11.03 10.05
C GLN A 49 -21.93 9.66 10.46
N ALA A 50 -22.24 8.76 9.52
CA ALA A 50 -22.81 7.45 9.81
C ALA A 50 -21.73 6.47 10.36
N PRO A 51 -21.71 6.11 11.66
CA PRO A 51 -20.65 5.29 12.22
C PRO A 51 -20.65 3.86 11.67
N GLY A 52 -19.44 3.33 11.42
CA GLY A 52 -19.20 1.92 11.10
C GLY A 52 -18.30 1.24 12.11
N TYR A 53 -18.62 -0.01 12.41
CA TYR A 53 -17.81 -0.87 13.28
C TYR A 53 -17.72 -2.29 12.71
N MET A 54 -16.51 -2.84 12.65
CA MET A 54 -16.27 -4.24 12.27
C MET A 54 -15.29 -4.89 13.24
N SER A 55 -15.52 -6.13 13.64
CA SER A 55 -14.52 -6.85 14.42
C SER A 55 -14.51 -8.36 14.22
N ASN A 56 -13.31 -8.93 14.36
CA ASN A 56 -13.06 -10.39 14.35
C ASN A 56 -13.73 -11.12 13.18
N CYS A 57 -13.61 -10.57 11.97
CA CYS A 57 -14.21 -11.14 10.77
C CYS A 57 -13.17 -11.87 9.91
N ASN A 58 -13.60 -12.98 9.30
CA ASN A 58 -12.79 -13.79 8.41
C ASN A 58 -13.40 -13.79 7.01
N PHE A 59 -12.55 -13.61 6.00
CA PHE A 59 -12.90 -13.64 4.58
C PHE A 59 -12.04 -14.71 3.92
N THR A 60 -12.65 -15.73 3.32
CA THR A 60 -11.93 -16.84 2.72
C THR A 60 -12.46 -17.17 1.34
N ASN A 61 -11.58 -17.22 0.35
CA ASN A 61 -11.96 -17.52 -1.04
C ASN A 61 -13.06 -16.59 -1.57
N CYS A 62 -13.01 -15.30 -1.20
CA CYS A 62 -13.95 -14.30 -1.68
C CYS A 62 -13.41 -13.65 -2.97
N THR A 63 -14.24 -13.55 -4.00
CA THR A 63 -13.83 -13.07 -5.32
C THR A 63 -14.72 -11.91 -5.81
N SER A 64 -14.08 -10.86 -6.30
CA SER A 64 -14.70 -9.77 -7.06
C SER A 64 -14.01 -9.68 -8.41
N THR A 65 -14.76 -9.61 -9.51
CA THR A 65 -14.14 -9.31 -10.82
C THR A 65 -13.78 -7.83 -10.98
N ALA A 66 -14.19 -6.97 -10.04
CA ALA A 66 -13.91 -5.54 -10.01
C ALA A 66 -12.90 -5.20 -8.90
N ASN A 67 -13.33 -4.76 -7.73
CA ASN A 67 -12.43 -4.27 -6.69
C ASN A 67 -12.77 -4.92 -5.34
N GLY A 68 -11.75 -5.28 -4.55
CA GLY A 68 -11.92 -5.82 -3.21
C GLY A 68 -12.54 -7.21 -3.19
N GLY A 69 -11.73 -8.27 -3.34
CA GLY A 69 -12.25 -9.65 -3.35
C GLY A 69 -13.04 -10.02 -2.10
N GLY A 70 -12.59 -9.59 -0.93
CA GLY A 70 -13.36 -9.65 0.31
C GLY A 70 -14.25 -8.42 0.47
N ILE A 71 -13.63 -7.25 0.65
CA ILE A 71 -14.33 -6.01 0.95
C ILE A 71 -13.94 -4.93 -0.06
N TRP A 72 -14.95 -4.25 -0.58
CA TRP A 72 -14.81 -2.91 -1.12
C TRP A 72 -15.40 -1.89 -0.15
N LEU A 73 -14.61 -0.87 0.18
CA LEU A 73 -14.95 0.15 1.17
C LEU A 73 -14.77 1.55 0.61
N ALA A 74 -15.83 2.36 0.72
CA ALA A 74 -15.79 3.80 0.58
C ALA A 74 -16.29 4.49 1.87
N VAL A 75 -15.48 5.39 2.42
CA VAL A 75 -15.83 6.21 3.58
C VAL A 75 -15.77 7.68 3.20
N GLY A 76 -16.87 8.39 3.39
CA GLY A 76 -17.06 9.78 3.04
C GLY A 76 -17.15 10.72 4.24
N THR A 77 -17.69 11.92 3.98
CA THR A 77 -17.72 13.07 4.88
C THR A 77 -18.00 12.73 6.35
N ALA A 78 -17.08 13.17 7.21
CA ALA A 78 -17.17 13.10 8.68
C ALA A 78 -17.51 11.70 9.25
N THR A 79 -17.28 10.64 8.47
CA THR A 79 -17.65 9.27 8.82
C THR A 79 -16.45 8.52 9.38
N VAL A 80 -16.66 7.79 10.47
CA VAL A 80 -15.62 6.96 11.10
C VAL A 80 -15.97 5.49 10.92
N PHE A 81 -15.07 4.73 10.31
CA PHE A 81 -15.11 3.27 10.32
C PHE A 81 -13.97 2.73 11.17
N THR A 82 -14.33 2.05 12.27
CA THR A 82 -13.37 1.34 13.12
C THR A 82 -13.43 -0.16 12.86
N MET A 83 -12.26 -0.76 12.60
CA MET A 83 -12.05 -2.19 12.45
C MET A 83 -11.14 -2.68 13.58
N GLU A 84 -11.71 -3.48 14.47
CA GLU A 84 -11.08 -3.93 15.71
C GLU A 84 -10.91 -5.44 15.77
N GLY A 85 -10.02 -5.88 16.67
CA GLY A 85 -9.61 -7.27 16.71
C GLY A 85 -8.93 -7.70 15.41
N LEU A 86 -8.95 -9.00 15.14
CA LEU A 86 -8.22 -9.57 14.02
C LEU A 86 -9.12 -9.75 12.80
N LEU A 87 -8.81 -9.04 11.72
CA LEU A 87 -9.46 -9.17 10.42
C LEU A 87 -8.58 -10.06 9.53
N LYS A 88 -9.11 -11.20 9.08
CA LYS A 88 -8.37 -12.15 8.24
C LYS A 88 -8.93 -12.22 6.84
N PHE A 89 -8.05 -12.14 5.85
CA PHE A 89 -8.35 -12.40 4.46
C PHE A 89 -7.44 -13.51 3.96
N LYS A 90 -8.03 -14.55 3.37
CA LYS A 90 -7.29 -15.67 2.81
C LYS A 90 -7.86 -16.07 1.45
N ASP A 91 -6.99 -16.32 0.47
CA ASP A 91 -7.38 -16.81 -0.86
C ASP A 91 -8.36 -15.86 -1.61
N CYS A 92 -8.38 -14.57 -1.26
CA CYS A 92 -9.28 -13.60 -1.88
C CYS A 92 -8.72 -13.07 -3.22
N ARG A 93 -9.62 -12.79 -4.16
CA ARG A 93 -9.26 -12.31 -5.51
C ARG A 93 -10.06 -11.08 -5.92
N GLY A 94 -9.38 -10.08 -6.46
CA GLY A 94 -9.96 -8.82 -6.92
C GLY A 94 -9.32 -8.36 -8.22
N GLY A 95 -9.94 -7.44 -8.93
CA GLY A 95 -9.27 -6.67 -9.99
C GLY A 95 -8.34 -5.61 -9.40
N THR A 96 -8.77 -4.88 -8.36
CA THR A 96 -7.91 -3.99 -7.56
C THR A 96 -8.09 -4.28 -6.08
N GLY A 97 -6.98 -4.41 -5.32
CA GLY A 97 -7.04 -4.79 -3.91
C GLY A 97 -7.59 -6.20 -3.76
N GLY A 98 -6.75 -7.22 -3.99
CA GLY A 98 -7.22 -8.60 -4.15
C GLY A 98 -8.11 -9.10 -3.00
N ALA A 99 -7.85 -8.65 -1.77
CA ALA A 99 -8.73 -8.86 -0.64
C ALA A 99 -9.51 -7.60 -0.23
N PHE A 100 -8.83 -6.47 -0.15
CA PHE A 100 -9.36 -5.26 0.48
C PHE A 100 -9.11 -4.04 -0.39
N TYR A 101 -10.19 -3.37 -0.78
CA TYR A 101 -10.14 -2.07 -1.42
C TYR A 101 -10.70 -1.02 -0.46
N ALA A 102 -9.94 0.05 -0.20
CA ALA A 102 -10.41 1.18 0.59
C ALA A 102 -10.13 2.52 -0.09
N SER A 103 -11.16 3.36 -0.21
CA SER A 103 -11.07 4.76 -0.59
C SER A 103 -11.71 5.61 0.50
N ILE A 104 -10.88 6.36 1.23
CA ILE A 104 -11.30 7.21 2.35
C ILE A 104 -11.15 8.66 1.90
N GLY A 105 -12.24 9.41 1.94
CA GLY A 105 -12.30 10.75 1.37
C GLY A 105 -13.22 11.69 2.12
N SER A 106 -12.95 12.97 1.94
CA SER A 106 -13.64 14.12 2.54
C SER A 106 -13.25 14.40 3.99
N GLU A 107 -13.54 15.63 4.39
CA GLU A 107 -13.13 16.19 5.66
C GLU A 107 -13.63 15.37 6.85
N ASN A 108 -12.74 15.15 7.82
CA ASN A 108 -13.00 14.42 9.07
C ASN A 108 -13.43 12.96 8.90
N SER A 109 -13.31 12.38 7.69
CA SER A 109 -13.49 10.95 7.47
C SER A 109 -12.32 10.16 8.04
N LYS A 110 -12.60 8.99 8.62
CA LYS A 110 -11.57 8.16 9.28
C LYS A 110 -11.76 6.67 9.01
N LEU A 111 -10.65 6.00 8.72
CA LEU A 111 -10.52 4.54 8.79
C LEU A 111 -9.50 4.20 9.86
N ILE A 112 -9.91 3.39 10.84
CA ILE A 112 -9.05 2.93 11.94
C ILE A 112 -9.03 1.40 11.90
N ILE A 113 -7.85 0.79 11.76
CA ILE A 113 -7.68 -0.67 11.72
C ILE A 113 -6.66 -1.07 12.78
N ASN A 114 -7.05 -1.97 13.69
CA ASN A 114 -6.15 -2.48 14.72
C ASN A 114 -5.22 -3.55 14.17
N GLN A 115 -5.77 -4.63 13.60
CA GLN A 115 -4.99 -5.75 13.10
C GLN A 115 -5.62 -6.37 11.86
N MET A 116 -4.86 -6.44 10.77
CA MET A 116 -5.29 -7.03 9.52
C MET A 116 -4.22 -7.99 8.98
N GLN A 117 -4.64 -9.22 8.65
CA GLN A 117 -3.83 -10.25 8.03
C GLN A 117 -4.41 -10.61 6.67
N ILE A 118 -3.61 -10.44 5.62
CA ILE A 118 -3.99 -10.75 4.23
C ILE A 118 -2.99 -11.78 3.72
N GLN A 119 -3.49 -12.97 3.40
CA GLN A 119 -2.67 -14.12 3.03
C GLN A 119 -3.18 -14.75 1.73
N ASP A 120 -2.27 -15.17 0.85
CA ASP A 120 -2.60 -15.93 -0.37
C ASP A 120 -3.60 -15.19 -1.28
N CYS A 121 -3.61 -13.85 -1.22
CA CYS A 121 -4.54 -13.02 -1.97
C CYS A 121 -3.91 -12.49 -3.27
N SER A 122 -4.73 -12.32 -4.30
CA SER A 122 -4.22 -11.89 -5.60
C SER A 122 -5.09 -10.84 -6.27
N SER A 123 -4.46 -9.93 -6.99
CA SER A 123 -5.10 -8.92 -7.82
C SER A 123 -4.74 -9.11 -9.29
N SER A 124 -5.73 -9.03 -10.18
CA SER A 124 -5.48 -9.04 -11.63
C SER A 124 -5.00 -7.69 -12.17
N ASN A 125 -5.02 -6.64 -11.36
CA ASN A 125 -4.42 -5.35 -11.67
C ASN A 125 -3.42 -4.96 -10.58
N ILE A 126 -3.79 -4.03 -9.68
CA ILE A 126 -2.90 -3.46 -8.66
C ILE A 126 -3.26 -3.91 -7.24
N GLY A 127 -2.28 -3.92 -6.34
CA GLY A 127 -2.50 -4.19 -4.91
C GLY A 127 -2.95 -5.62 -4.64
N GLY A 128 -2.01 -6.57 -4.62
CA GLY A 128 -2.35 -8.00 -4.61
C GLY A 128 -3.19 -8.44 -3.40
N GLY A 129 -2.91 -7.87 -2.23
CA GLY A 129 -3.76 -7.98 -1.05
C GLY A 129 -4.65 -6.76 -0.85
N MET A 130 -4.06 -5.56 -0.90
CA MET A 130 -4.75 -4.33 -0.53
C MET A 130 -4.53 -3.19 -1.53
N TYR A 131 -5.60 -2.43 -1.77
CA TYR A 131 -5.54 -1.08 -2.31
C TYR A 131 -6.06 -0.10 -1.25
N LEU A 132 -5.30 0.97 -0.99
CA LEU A 132 -5.66 1.98 -0.01
C LEU A 132 -5.42 3.38 -0.55
N GLN A 133 -6.46 4.21 -0.55
CA GLN A 133 -6.41 5.62 -0.93
C GLN A 133 -6.96 6.50 0.19
N SER A 134 -6.23 7.56 0.53
CA SER A 134 -6.67 8.64 1.42
C SER A 134 -6.59 9.99 0.69
N LYS A 135 -7.64 10.82 0.81
CA LYS A 135 -7.74 12.13 0.13
C LYS A 135 -8.64 13.11 0.87
N LEU A 136 -8.52 14.39 0.55
CA LEU A 136 -9.42 15.47 0.98
C LEU A 136 -9.61 15.55 2.51
N GLN A 137 -8.51 15.55 3.27
CA GLN A 137 -8.48 15.58 4.75
C GLN A 137 -8.96 14.30 5.45
N ALA A 138 -9.02 13.19 4.71
CA ALA A 138 -9.27 11.87 5.28
C ALA A 138 -8.08 11.38 6.11
N ILE A 139 -8.37 10.63 7.18
CA ILE A 139 -7.37 10.05 8.08
C ILE A 139 -7.46 8.53 8.05
N VAL A 140 -6.33 7.87 7.81
CA VAL A 140 -6.22 6.41 7.88
C VAL A 140 -5.15 6.05 8.90
N ASN A 141 -5.53 5.26 9.91
CA ASN A 141 -4.63 4.73 10.93
C ASN A 141 -4.72 3.21 10.94
N ILE A 142 -3.59 2.53 10.77
CA ILE A 142 -3.49 1.07 10.78
C ILE A 142 -2.35 0.66 11.72
N GLU A 143 -2.62 -0.15 12.74
CA GLU A 143 -1.61 -0.50 13.75
C GLU A 143 -0.77 -1.74 13.41
N GLN A 144 -1.40 -2.80 12.91
CA GLN A 144 -0.73 -4.03 12.51
C GLN A 144 -1.27 -4.51 11.17
N LEU A 145 -0.38 -4.61 10.19
CA LEU A 145 -0.75 -4.97 8.82
C LEU A 145 0.21 -6.01 8.27
N THR A 146 -0.30 -7.19 7.93
CA THR A 146 0.51 -8.28 7.39
C THR A 146 -0.01 -8.71 6.02
N PHE A 147 0.92 -8.79 5.06
CA PHE A 147 0.74 -9.41 3.76
C PHE A 147 1.64 -10.63 3.67
N LYS A 148 1.09 -11.78 3.30
CA LYS A 148 1.87 -12.99 3.08
C LYS A 148 1.45 -13.68 1.79
N ASN A 149 2.43 -13.95 0.92
CA ASN A 149 2.20 -14.63 -0.35
C ASN A 149 1.10 -13.97 -1.20
N CYS A 150 1.09 -12.64 -1.21
CA CYS A 150 0.15 -11.87 -2.02
C CYS A 150 0.75 -11.53 -3.38
N SER A 151 -0.09 -11.40 -4.42
CA SER A 151 0.41 -11.10 -5.76
C SER A 151 -0.44 -10.13 -6.56
N SER A 152 0.20 -9.24 -7.32
CA SER A 152 -0.45 -8.39 -8.33
C SER A 152 0.08 -8.68 -9.72
N GLN A 153 -0.81 -8.63 -10.71
CA GLN A 153 -0.45 -8.89 -12.10
C GLN A 153 0.10 -7.67 -12.83
N SER A 154 -0.22 -6.43 -12.40
CA SER A 154 0.25 -5.20 -13.06
C SER A 154 0.47 -4.01 -12.11
N SER A 155 1.20 -3.02 -12.63
CA SER A 155 1.50 -1.65 -12.15
C SER A 155 2.16 -1.52 -10.77
N GLY A 156 1.79 -2.31 -9.76
CA GLY A 156 2.56 -2.41 -8.52
C GLY A 156 1.93 -3.11 -7.32
N GLY A 157 2.73 -3.27 -6.27
CA GLY A 157 2.31 -3.56 -4.90
C GLY A 157 1.77 -4.97 -4.67
N GLY A 158 2.59 -6.01 -4.85
CA GLY A 158 2.15 -7.41 -4.73
C GLY A 158 1.44 -7.71 -3.40
N GLY A 159 1.84 -7.06 -2.31
CA GLY A 159 1.06 -6.97 -1.07
C GLY A 159 0.07 -5.81 -1.07
N ALA A 160 0.57 -4.58 -1.18
CA ALA A 160 -0.25 -3.37 -1.07
C ALA A 160 0.09 -2.29 -2.08
N TYR A 161 -0.94 -1.59 -2.55
CA TYR A 161 -0.84 -0.35 -3.31
C TYR A 161 -1.48 0.79 -2.52
N ILE A 162 -0.66 1.77 -2.10
CA ILE A 162 -1.07 2.81 -1.14
C ILE A 162 -0.89 4.20 -1.77
N ILE A 163 -1.93 5.03 -1.71
CA ILE A 163 -1.93 6.38 -2.25
C ILE A 163 -2.36 7.38 -1.18
N SER A 164 -1.51 8.37 -0.92
CA SER A 164 -1.87 9.57 -0.17
C SER A 164 -1.98 10.74 -1.16
N GLU A 165 -3.20 11.08 -1.57
CA GLU A 165 -3.48 12.20 -2.48
C GLU A 165 -3.67 13.50 -1.70
N SER A 166 -3.98 14.60 -2.39
CA SER A 166 -4.24 15.93 -1.83
C SER A 166 -4.91 15.93 -0.45
N LYS A 167 -4.16 16.38 0.56
CA LYS A 167 -4.54 16.41 1.99
C LYS A 167 -4.95 15.05 2.56
N GLY A 168 -4.48 13.95 2.01
CA GLY A 168 -4.66 12.62 2.58
C GLY A 168 -3.69 12.40 3.73
N TYR A 169 -4.15 11.75 4.80
CA TYR A 169 -3.30 11.45 5.96
C TYR A 169 -3.31 9.94 6.21
N ILE A 170 -2.15 9.30 6.11
CA ILE A 170 -2.00 7.86 6.31
C ILE A 170 -0.90 7.61 7.33
N THR A 171 -1.23 6.88 8.40
CA THR A 171 -0.28 6.33 9.36
C THR A 171 -0.45 4.82 9.44
N ILE A 172 0.62 4.08 9.18
CA ILE A 172 0.64 2.62 9.27
C ILE A 172 1.81 2.22 10.16
N ASN A 173 1.55 1.40 11.17
CA ASN A 173 2.54 0.84 12.07
C ASN A 173 2.67 -0.67 11.81
N GLN A 174 3.76 -1.25 12.34
CA GLN A 174 4.04 -2.70 12.36
C GLN A 174 3.59 -3.43 11.08
N THR A 175 4.16 -3.00 9.95
CA THR A 175 3.83 -3.57 8.64
C THR A 175 4.79 -4.70 8.30
N THR A 176 4.25 -5.84 7.87
CA THR A 176 5.03 -6.94 7.30
C THR A 176 4.51 -7.28 5.92
N ALA A 177 5.39 -7.29 4.91
CA ALA A 177 5.13 -7.93 3.63
C ALA A 177 6.14 -9.07 3.43
N GLU A 178 5.64 -10.28 3.27
CA GLU A 178 6.44 -11.50 3.16
C GLU A 178 6.03 -12.29 1.92
N ASP A 179 7.01 -12.69 1.11
CA ASP A 179 6.81 -13.51 -0.09
C ASP A 179 5.81 -12.92 -1.11
N CYS A 180 5.70 -11.58 -1.15
CA CYS A 180 4.78 -10.89 -2.06
C CYS A 180 5.42 -10.67 -3.44
N VAL A 181 4.61 -10.73 -4.51
CA VAL A 181 5.11 -10.61 -5.89
C VAL A 181 4.29 -9.63 -6.72
N CYS A 182 4.95 -8.71 -7.41
CA CYS A 182 4.35 -7.94 -8.50
C CYS A 182 4.94 -8.41 -9.84
N SER A 183 4.10 -8.91 -10.74
CA SER A 183 4.55 -9.60 -11.96
C SER A 183 4.96 -8.66 -13.11
N LYS A 184 4.35 -7.48 -13.18
CA LYS A 184 4.55 -6.50 -14.27
C LYS A 184 4.44 -5.07 -13.73
N GLY A 185 5.20 -4.78 -12.69
CA GLY A 185 5.06 -3.53 -11.96
C GLY A 185 6.20 -3.30 -10.98
N ASN A 186 6.00 -2.32 -10.10
CA ASN A 186 6.99 -1.91 -9.12
C ASN A 186 6.50 -2.19 -7.69
N GLY A 187 7.40 -2.33 -6.72
CA GLY A 187 7.00 -2.59 -5.33
C GLY A 187 6.48 -4.01 -5.18
N GLY A 188 7.37 -5.00 -5.18
CA GLY A 188 6.97 -6.40 -5.07
C GLY A 188 6.16 -6.69 -3.80
N GLY A 189 6.53 -6.06 -2.68
CA GLY A 189 5.72 -6.01 -1.46
C GLY A 189 4.74 -4.84 -1.46
N ILE A 190 5.27 -3.62 -1.47
CA ILE A 190 4.49 -2.41 -1.23
C ILE A 190 4.82 -1.38 -2.31
N PHE A 191 3.78 -0.81 -2.90
CA PHE A 191 3.87 0.37 -3.74
C PHE A 191 3.26 1.56 -3.00
N VAL A 192 3.95 2.69 -2.98
CA VAL A 192 3.51 3.93 -2.33
C VAL A 192 3.61 5.11 -3.29
N SER A 193 2.53 5.88 -3.43
CA SER A 193 2.50 7.17 -4.12
C SER A 193 1.98 8.27 -3.20
N ILE A 194 2.71 9.39 -3.12
CA ILE A 194 2.38 10.51 -2.22
C ILE A 194 2.30 11.80 -3.03
N ASP A 195 1.28 12.62 -2.80
CA ASP A 195 1.22 14.00 -3.30
C ASP A 195 1.83 14.96 -2.26
N PHE A 196 3.15 15.16 -2.32
CA PHE A 196 3.87 16.05 -1.40
C PHE A 196 3.49 17.53 -1.58
N GLY A 197 3.10 17.93 -2.79
CA GLY A 197 2.73 19.31 -3.12
C GLY A 197 1.40 19.77 -2.53
N ALA A 198 0.58 18.85 -2.02
CA ALA A 198 -0.76 19.13 -1.55
C ALA A 198 -0.97 18.85 -0.04
N SER A 199 0.08 19.05 0.76
CA SER A 199 0.06 18.89 2.22
C SER A 199 -0.39 17.51 2.70
N SER A 200 -0.18 16.48 1.88
CA SER A 200 -0.49 15.09 2.22
C SER A 200 0.55 14.56 3.21
N GLN A 201 0.14 13.59 4.03
CA GLN A 201 1.04 12.89 4.94
C GLN A 201 0.98 11.39 4.70
N PHE A 202 2.15 10.77 4.75
CA PHE A 202 2.29 9.33 4.76
C PHE A 202 3.39 8.96 5.75
N LYS A 203 3.05 8.15 6.74
CA LYS A 203 4.00 7.63 7.72
C LYS A 203 3.82 6.13 7.81
N MET A 204 4.90 5.39 7.57
CA MET A 204 4.95 3.96 7.79
C MET A 204 6.10 3.63 8.74
N ILE A 205 5.82 2.95 9.85
CA ILE A 205 6.77 2.72 10.95
C ILE A 205 6.90 1.22 11.21
N ASN A 206 8.10 0.77 11.60
CA ASN A 206 8.38 -0.63 11.94
C ASN A 206 8.02 -1.57 10.78
N ILE A 207 8.69 -1.37 9.64
CA ILE A 207 8.42 -2.07 8.38
C ILE A 207 9.29 -3.31 8.30
N SER A 208 8.72 -4.44 7.90
CA SER A 208 9.45 -5.64 7.52
C SER A 208 9.08 -6.05 6.09
N VAL A 209 10.04 -6.09 5.18
CA VAL A 209 9.84 -6.55 3.79
C VAL A 209 10.78 -7.69 3.49
N LEU A 210 10.22 -8.89 3.29
CA LEU A 210 10.95 -10.14 3.29
C LEU A 210 10.62 -10.93 2.03
N ARG A 211 11.64 -11.26 1.22
CA ARG A 211 11.52 -12.13 0.04
C ARG A 211 10.45 -11.67 -0.97
N CYS A 212 10.18 -10.38 -1.01
CA CYS A 212 9.28 -9.79 -1.98
C CYS A 212 9.96 -9.61 -3.34
N LYS A 213 9.19 -9.67 -4.43
CA LYS A 213 9.72 -9.63 -5.79
C LYS A 213 8.99 -8.66 -6.71
N ALA A 214 9.74 -7.76 -7.35
CA ALA A 214 9.24 -6.91 -8.43
C ALA A 214 9.77 -7.42 -9.78
N GLN A 215 8.85 -7.82 -10.67
CA GLN A 215 9.18 -8.31 -12.00
C GLN A 215 8.83 -7.27 -13.06
N SER A 216 9.72 -7.15 -14.04
CA SER A 216 9.55 -6.27 -15.19
C SER A 216 8.62 -6.90 -16.24
N ASP A 217 7.76 -6.10 -16.83
CA ASP A 217 7.05 -6.45 -18.05
C ASP A 217 8.02 -6.47 -19.24
N ALA A 218 8.30 -7.66 -19.77
CA ALA A 218 9.16 -7.79 -20.94
C ALA A 218 8.51 -7.26 -22.23
N SER A 219 7.19 -7.03 -22.23
CA SER A 219 6.46 -6.54 -23.40
C SER A 219 6.38 -5.03 -23.50
N ASN A 220 6.64 -4.29 -22.41
CA ASN A 220 6.54 -2.84 -22.36
C ASN A 220 7.66 -2.25 -21.51
N ASP A 221 8.43 -1.32 -22.06
CA ASP A 221 9.48 -0.61 -21.31
C ASP A 221 9.01 0.71 -20.70
N ILE A 222 7.90 1.27 -21.21
CA ILE A 222 7.27 2.49 -20.71
C ILE A 222 5.78 2.19 -20.47
N PRO A 223 5.26 2.37 -19.23
CA PRO A 223 5.99 2.75 -18.03
C PRO A 223 7.01 1.68 -17.59
N PRO A 224 8.11 2.09 -16.93
CA PRO A 224 9.17 1.19 -16.49
C PRO A 224 8.73 0.37 -15.27
N THR A 225 9.07 -0.92 -15.29
CA THR A 225 8.65 -1.91 -14.30
C THR A 225 9.82 -2.77 -13.80
N GLY A 226 9.65 -3.44 -12.66
CA GLY A 226 10.67 -4.28 -12.05
C GLY A 226 11.60 -3.55 -11.08
N TYR A 227 11.14 -2.46 -10.47
CA TYR A 227 11.88 -1.67 -9.48
C TYR A 227 11.28 -1.87 -8.08
N GLY A 228 12.14 -1.87 -7.05
CA GLY A 228 11.69 -1.93 -5.66
C GLY A 228 11.10 -3.29 -5.28
N GLY A 229 11.95 -4.30 -5.10
CA GLY A 229 11.48 -5.67 -4.83
C GLY A 229 10.65 -5.76 -3.54
N GLY A 230 11.09 -5.07 -2.48
CA GLY A 230 10.30 -4.85 -1.27
C GLY A 230 9.32 -3.69 -1.43
N ILE A 231 9.84 -2.49 -1.66
CA ILE A 231 9.11 -1.22 -1.64
C ILE A 231 9.46 -0.41 -2.88
N PHE A 232 8.45 0.13 -3.55
CA PHE A 232 8.61 1.21 -4.50
C PHE A 232 7.92 2.46 -3.96
N LEU A 233 8.68 3.54 -3.78
CA LEU A 233 8.21 4.81 -3.24
C LEU A 233 8.33 5.89 -4.31
N THR A 234 7.21 6.52 -4.64
CA THR A 234 7.18 7.66 -5.56
C THR A 234 6.22 8.75 -5.08
N GLY A 235 6.18 9.85 -5.80
CA GLY A 235 5.26 10.94 -5.49
C GLY A 235 5.35 12.11 -6.44
N TYR A 236 4.43 13.06 -6.23
CA TYR A 236 4.33 14.33 -6.93
C TYR A 236 4.71 15.48 -5.99
N GLY A 237 5.24 16.56 -6.55
CA GLY A 237 5.70 17.70 -5.77
C GLY A 237 6.94 17.40 -4.91
N ASP A 238 7.32 18.38 -4.10
CA ASP A 238 8.57 18.34 -3.35
C ASP A 238 8.38 17.86 -1.91
N TYR A 239 9.07 16.78 -1.56
CA TYR A 239 9.13 16.31 -0.18
C TYR A 239 9.84 17.35 0.72
N ASN A 240 9.19 17.69 1.84
CA ASN A 240 9.76 18.54 2.89
C ASN A 240 10.37 17.67 4.01
N SER A 241 11.69 17.66 4.14
CA SER A 241 12.44 16.88 5.15
C SER A 241 12.08 17.25 6.60
N LEU A 242 11.64 18.49 6.86
CA LEU A 242 11.19 18.91 8.20
C LEU A 242 9.93 18.17 8.66
N SER A 243 9.13 17.61 7.73
CA SER A 243 7.92 16.86 8.07
C SER A 243 8.22 15.53 8.78
N LYS A 244 9.40 14.94 8.56
CA LYS A 244 9.80 13.62 9.06
C LYS A 244 8.78 12.50 8.79
N MET A 245 7.94 12.66 7.75
CA MET A 245 6.91 11.67 7.42
C MET A 245 7.53 10.39 6.81
N LEU A 246 8.67 10.52 6.12
CA LEU A 246 9.46 9.40 5.60
C LEU A 246 10.58 9.04 6.60
N ASP A 247 10.33 8.06 7.47
CA ASP A 247 11.29 7.56 8.46
C ASP A 247 11.39 6.03 8.41
N PHE A 248 12.42 5.53 7.71
CA PHE A 248 12.64 4.10 7.49
C PHE A 248 13.78 3.55 8.38
N ARG A 249 14.21 4.27 9.42
CA ARG A 249 15.29 3.82 10.33
C ARG A 249 15.07 2.44 10.92
N LYS A 250 13.81 2.06 11.14
CA LYS A 250 13.41 0.78 11.73
C LYS A 250 12.97 -0.25 10.68
N MET A 251 13.17 0.02 9.39
CA MET A 251 12.89 -0.95 8.34
C MET A 251 13.82 -2.16 8.49
N LYS A 252 13.26 -3.36 8.37
CA LYS A 252 13.97 -4.63 8.30
C LYS A 252 13.71 -5.26 6.95
N PHE A 253 14.76 -5.67 6.26
CA PHE A 253 14.63 -6.35 4.98
C PHE A 253 15.58 -7.53 4.86
N ASN A 254 15.15 -8.54 4.07
CA ASN A 254 15.96 -9.70 3.74
C ASN A 254 15.41 -10.40 2.47
N GLY A 255 16.31 -10.73 1.54
CA GLY A 255 16.02 -11.60 0.40
C GLY A 255 15.06 -11.04 -0.66
N ASN A 256 14.80 -9.73 -0.67
CA ASN A 256 13.97 -9.12 -1.70
C ASN A 256 14.69 -9.11 -3.05
N THR A 257 13.93 -9.10 -4.15
CA THR A 257 14.50 -9.06 -5.50
C THR A 257 13.73 -8.13 -6.43
N ALA A 258 14.45 -7.38 -7.25
CA ALA A 258 13.89 -6.57 -8.34
C ALA A 258 14.55 -6.99 -9.65
N ASN A 259 13.80 -7.03 -10.75
CA ASN A 259 14.38 -7.33 -12.07
C ASN A 259 15.32 -6.22 -12.58
N LYS A 260 15.11 -4.96 -12.14
CA LYS A 260 15.86 -3.79 -12.58
C LYS A 260 16.78 -3.26 -11.48
N SER A 261 16.20 -2.60 -10.46
CA SER A 261 16.97 -1.90 -9.43
C SER A 261 16.20 -1.80 -8.12
N GLY A 262 16.92 -1.60 -7.01
CA GLY A 262 16.36 -1.47 -5.67
C GLY A 262 15.78 -2.81 -5.22
N GLN A 263 16.65 -3.76 -4.90
CA GLN A 263 16.23 -5.10 -4.47
C GLN A 263 15.26 -5.01 -3.30
N THR A 264 15.55 -4.16 -2.31
CA THR A 264 14.62 -3.84 -1.23
C THR A 264 13.80 -2.60 -1.55
N MET A 265 14.43 -1.45 -1.78
CA MET A 265 13.72 -0.19 -1.97
C MET A 265 14.21 0.54 -3.21
N TYR A 266 13.26 0.97 -4.04
CA TYR A 266 13.51 1.95 -5.09
C TYR A 266 12.70 3.21 -4.86
N VAL A 267 13.36 4.36 -4.96
CA VAL A 267 12.76 5.67 -4.67
C VAL A 267 12.82 6.57 -5.90
N ALA A 268 11.66 7.06 -6.34
CA ALA A 268 11.53 8.06 -7.41
C ALA A 268 10.73 9.27 -6.89
N ILE A 269 11.42 10.18 -6.22
CA ILE A 269 10.87 11.46 -5.76
C ILE A 269 11.86 12.59 -6.09
N SER A 270 11.37 13.79 -6.40
CA SER A 270 12.20 14.94 -6.79
C SER A 270 13.27 15.28 -5.75
N LYS A 271 12.93 15.13 -4.46
CA LYS A 271 13.74 15.48 -3.30
C LYS A 271 14.43 14.28 -2.63
N VAL A 272 14.75 13.23 -3.39
CA VAL A 272 15.42 12.04 -2.84
C VAL A 272 16.81 12.38 -2.29
N VAL A 273 17.53 13.31 -2.91
CA VAL A 273 18.88 13.74 -2.47
C VAL A 273 18.79 14.42 -1.10
N GLU A 274 17.84 15.34 -0.93
CA GLU A 274 17.60 16.03 0.34
C GLU A 274 17.14 15.06 1.43
N TRP A 275 16.32 14.06 1.09
CA TRP A 275 15.92 13.03 2.05
C TRP A 275 17.11 12.16 2.49
N CYS A 276 17.97 11.76 1.56
CA CYS A 276 19.18 10.99 1.86
C CYS A 276 20.15 11.79 2.74
N LYS A 277 20.29 13.10 2.49
CA LYS A 277 21.14 13.99 3.30
C LYS A 277 20.58 14.34 4.68
N ASP A 278 19.32 13.99 4.95
CA ASP A 278 18.67 14.32 6.22
C ASP A 278 19.20 13.47 7.38
N GLY A 279 19.31 14.08 8.57
CA GLY A 279 19.89 13.44 9.76
C GLY A 279 21.39 13.20 9.66
N THR A 280 21.87 12.16 10.35
CA THR A 280 23.28 11.76 10.32
C THR A 280 23.46 10.57 9.39
N ALA A 281 24.32 10.72 8.37
CA ALA A 281 24.69 9.66 7.44
C ALA A 281 23.48 8.94 6.79
N GLY A 282 22.41 9.66 6.45
CA GLY A 282 21.22 9.11 5.80
C GLY A 282 20.45 8.06 6.61
N GLU A 283 20.47 8.15 7.94
CA GLU A 283 19.77 7.20 8.82
C GLU A 283 18.30 6.96 8.43
N TYR A 284 17.59 7.99 7.93
CA TYR A 284 16.17 7.92 7.60
C TYR A 284 15.81 7.01 6.43
N VAL A 285 16.78 6.59 5.60
CA VAL A 285 16.54 5.71 4.44
C VAL A 285 17.01 4.28 4.64
N LYS A 286 17.86 4.02 5.64
CA LYS A 286 18.71 2.81 5.67
C LYS A 286 18.04 1.56 6.22
N GLY A 287 17.18 1.67 7.24
CA GLY A 287 16.73 0.48 7.97
C GLY A 287 17.91 -0.32 8.53
N ASN A 288 17.99 -1.61 8.22
CA ASN A 288 19.11 -2.49 8.56
C ASN A 288 20.27 -2.51 7.52
N TYR A 289 20.31 -1.56 6.58
CA TYR A 289 21.45 -1.36 5.67
C TYR A 289 22.67 -0.77 6.40
N SER A 290 23.87 -1.24 6.08
CA SER A 290 25.15 -0.73 6.61
C SER A 290 26.12 -0.43 5.47
N ASP A 291 26.61 0.82 5.40
CA ASP A 291 27.53 1.29 4.37
C ASP A 291 28.82 0.45 4.34
N GLY A 292 29.29 0.09 3.15
CA GLY A 292 30.48 -0.75 2.96
C GLY A 292 30.32 -2.22 3.37
N ILE A 293 29.15 -2.64 3.87
CA ILE A 293 28.87 -4.01 4.30
C ILE A 293 27.70 -4.61 3.51
N SER A 294 26.58 -3.88 3.43
CA SER A 294 25.38 -4.32 2.72
C SER A 294 25.57 -4.23 1.20
N ASN A 295 24.81 -5.03 0.45
CA ASN A 295 24.78 -4.94 -1.02
C ASN A 295 24.15 -3.61 -1.45
N GLN A 296 24.89 -2.76 -2.15
CA GLN A 296 24.42 -1.45 -2.61
C GLN A 296 23.15 -1.50 -3.47
N ASN A 297 22.91 -2.61 -4.17
CA ASN A 297 21.69 -2.79 -4.97
C ASN A 297 20.41 -2.89 -4.13
N GLU A 298 20.51 -3.01 -2.80
CA GLU A 298 19.33 -3.03 -1.92
C GLU A 298 18.54 -1.72 -1.98
N LEU A 299 19.25 -0.59 -2.00
CA LEU A 299 18.67 0.74 -1.88
C LEU A 299 19.13 1.63 -3.05
N GLN A 300 18.22 1.89 -3.98
CA GLN A 300 18.50 2.71 -5.17
C GLN A 300 17.41 3.76 -5.37
N GLY A 301 17.72 4.79 -6.14
CA GLY A 301 16.73 5.80 -6.47
C GLY A 301 17.20 6.83 -7.48
N ILE A 302 16.29 7.75 -7.77
CA ILE A 302 16.42 8.75 -8.83
C ILE A 302 15.69 10.04 -8.42
N PRO A 303 16.31 11.23 -8.60
CA PRO A 303 15.73 12.51 -8.20
C PRO A 303 14.73 13.05 -9.23
N VAL A 304 13.68 12.28 -9.51
CA VAL A 304 12.59 12.69 -10.41
C VAL A 304 11.24 12.38 -9.77
N ASP A 305 10.20 13.11 -10.17
CA ASP A 305 8.84 12.85 -9.71
C ASP A 305 8.20 11.62 -10.40
N SER A 306 7.03 11.23 -9.91
CA SER A 306 6.25 10.11 -10.44
C SER A 306 5.98 10.25 -11.95
N THR A 307 5.53 11.41 -12.40
CA THR A 307 5.24 11.66 -13.83
C THR A 307 6.46 11.40 -14.70
N THR A 308 7.61 11.96 -14.30
CA THR A 308 8.86 11.84 -15.05
C THR A 308 9.33 10.39 -15.05
N PHE A 309 9.36 9.73 -13.89
CA PHE A 309 9.75 8.32 -13.80
C PHE A 309 8.93 7.44 -14.74
N PHE A 310 7.60 7.56 -14.70
CA PHE A 310 6.71 6.72 -15.53
C PHE A 310 6.73 7.04 -17.02
N SER A 311 7.35 8.16 -17.41
CA SER A 311 7.56 8.53 -18.82
C SER A 311 8.89 8.03 -19.40
N GLN A 312 9.80 7.50 -18.57
CA GLN A 312 11.14 7.10 -18.97
C GLN A 312 11.24 5.61 -19.29
N SER A 313 12.12 5.27 -20.23
CA SER A 313 12.58 3.89 -20.48
C SER A 313 13.47 3.37 -19.36
N SER A 314 13.60 2.05 -19.24
CA SER A 314 14.55 1.47 -18.27
C SER A 314 16.00 1.89 -18.53
N THR A 315 16.36 2.13 -19.79
CA THR A 315 17.71 2.59 -20.18
C THR A 315 17.97 4.02 -19.72
N GLN A 316 17.00 4.92 -19.88
CA GLN A 316 17.10 6.30 -19.39
C GLN A 316 17.19 6.35 -17.87
N ILE A 317 16.44 5.50 -17.16
CA ILE A 317 16.54 5.42 -15.70
C ILE A 317 17.92 4.90 -15.28
N SER A 318 18.41 3.84 -15.94
CA SER A 318 19.68 3.20 -15.60
C SER A 318 20.89 4.14 -15.75
N SER A 319 20.81 5.15 -16.62
CA SER A 319 21.91 6.10 -16.84
C SER A 319 22.01 7.20 -15.78
N ILE A 320 20.98 7.39 -14.94
CA ILE A 320 20.92 8.49 -13.96
C ILE A 320 20.56 8.06 -12.53
N GLN A 321 20.03 6.85 -12.33
CA GLN A 321 19.81 6.30 -11.00
C GLN A 321 21.13 6.15 -10.23
N LYS A 322 21.06 6.17 -8.91
CA LYS A 322 22.22 5.94 -8.03
C LYS A 322 21.87 5.01 -6.88
N TYR A 323 22.89 4.49 -6.19
CA TYR A 323 22.71 3.91 -4.87
C TYR A 323 22.36 5.04 -3.88
N LEU A 324 21.43 4.80 -2.96
CA LEU A 324 21.01 5.86 -2.04
C LEU A 324 22.15 6.32 -1.12
N GLU A 325 23.12 5.46 -0.82
CA GLU A 325 24.31 5.86 -0.04
C GLU A 325 25.14 6.94 -0.75
N GLU A 326 25.19 6.95 -2.08
CA GLU A 326 25.96 7.95 -2.84
C GLU A 326 25.39 9.35 -2.67
N PHE A 327 24.06 9.48 -2.53
CA PHE A 327 23.42 10.78 -2.31
C PHE A 327 23.84 11.42 -0.98
N ASN A 328 24.18 10.61 0.03
CA ASN A 328 24.67 11.09 1.33
C ASN A 328 26.04 11.76 1.21
N HIS A 329 26.84 11.36 0.22
CA HIS A 329 28.23 11.79 0.06
C HIS A 329 28.42 12.89 -0.99
N LEU A 330 27.35 13.32 -1.68
CA LEU A 330 27.42 14.44 -2.62
C LEU A 330 27.63 15.76 -1.86
N ILE A 331 28.82 16.34 -1.98
CA ILE A 331 29.15 17.69 -1.50
C ILE A 331 28.27 18.71 -2.27
N GLN A 332 27.80 19.77 -1.58
CA GLN A 332 27.03 20.87 -2.18
C GLN A 332 27.85 21.66 -3.21
#